data_AF-A0A127SE62-F1
#
_entry.id   AF-A0A127SE62-F1
#
_cell.length_a   1.000
_cell.length_b   1.000
_cell.length_c   1.000
_cell.angle_alpha   90.00
_cell.angle_beta   90.00
_cell.angle_gamma   90.00
#
_symmetry.space_group_name_H-M   'P 1'
#
loop_
_entity.id
_entity.type
_entity.pdbx_description
1 polymer ?
#
loop_
_entity_poly.entity_id
_entity_poly.type
_entity_poly.pdbx_seq_one_letter_code
_entity_poly.pdbx_strand_id
1 'polypeptide(L)' 'MRSNPVVKETTQEKSKVFHKTGSTNGFGTYVFFVPEENFGLVMLMNKKIPNEERIKAAYKVFNTIKSS' A
#
# COMPACT_ATOMS: atom_id res chain seq x y z
N MET A 1 -39.44 -12.99 8.35
CA MET A 1 -38.12 -12.51 7.88
C MET A 1 -37.23 -13.73 7.66
N ARG A 2 -36.78 -14.01 6.43
CA ARG A 2 -35.77 -15.04 6.15
C ARG A 2 -34.44 -14.33 5.91
N SER A 3 -33.35 -14.86 6.48
CA SER A 3 -32.00 -14.36 6.23
C SER A 3 -31.59 -14.63 4.79
N ASN A 4 -30.99 -13.66 4.12
CA ASN A 4 -30.34 -13.91 2.83
C ASN A 4 -29.11 -14.81 3.05
N PRO A 5 -28.88 -15.81 2.18
CA PRO A 5 -27.64 -16.55 2.18
C PRO A 5 -26.50 -15.63 1.76
N VAL A 6 -25.46 -15.53 2.59
CA VAL A 6 -24.22 -14.85 2.21
C VAL A 6 -23.49 -15.77 1.24
N VAL A 7 -23.66 -15.52 -0.06
CA VAL A 7 -22.82 -16.16 -1.08
C VAL A 7 -21.43 -15.54 -0.96
N LYS A 8 -20.47 -16.31 -0.44
CA LYS A 8 -19.05 -15.95 -0.54
C LYS A 8 -18.62 -16.19 -1.98
N GLU A 9 -18.83 -15.20 -2.84
CA GLU A 9 -18.12 -15.13 -4.12
C GLU A 9 -16.63 -14.96 -3.83
N THR A 10 -15.97 -16.08 -3.55
CA THR A 10 -14.54 -16.13 -3.27
C THR A 10 -13.83 -16.29 -4.61
N THR A 11 -14.13 -15.42 -5.55
CA THR A 11 -13.21 -15.19 -6.66
C THR A 11 -11.98 -14.59 -6.00
N GLN A 12 -10.89 -15.36 -5.89
CA GLN A 12 -9.61 -14.80 -5.48
C GLN A 12 -9.30 -13.69 -6.48
N GLU A 13 -9.55 -12.45 -6.08
CA GLU A 13 -9.20 -11.29 -6.89
C GLU A 13 -7.70 -11.36 -7.13
N LYS A 14 -7.30 -11.13 -8.39
CA LYS A 14 -5.91 -10.89 -8.79
C LYS A 14 -5.19 -10.09 -7.70
N SER A 15 -3.95 -10.47 -7.37
CA SER A 15 -3.19 -9.80 -6.32
C SER A 15 -3.30 -8.30 -6.43
N LYS A 16 -3.77 -7.69 -5.35
CA LYS A 16 -3.94 -6.25 -5.25
C LYS A 16 -2.69 -5.65 -4.65
N VAL A 17 -2.39 -4.45 -5.12
CA VAL A 17 -1.41 -3.58 -4.49
C VAL A 17 -2.09 -2.90 -3.30
N PHE A 18 -1.43 -2.92 -2.14
CA PHE A 18 -1.95 -2.30 -0.92
C PHE A 18 -1.02 -1.18 -0.47
N HIS A 19 -1.60 -0.06 -0.06
CA HIS A 19 -0.83 1.02 0.54
C HIS A 19 -1.66 1.86 1.51
N LYS A 20 -0.97 2.56 2.42
CA LYS A 20 -1.59 3.49 3.35
C LYS A 20 -0.67 4.67 3.64
N THR A 21 -1.24 5.87 3.62
CA THR A 21 -0.62 7.09 4.14
C THR A 21 -1.12 7.37 5.56
N GLY A 22 -0.24 7.97 6.38
CA GLY A 22 -0.59 8.56 7.67
C GLY A 22 0.17 9.87 7.87
N SER A 23 -0.42 10.83 8.57
CA SER A 23 0.25 12.09 8.90
C SER A 23 -0.25 12.64 10.23
N THR A 24 0.64 13.26 10.98
CA THR A 24 0.34 14.12 12.12
C THR A 24 0.92 15.52 11.85
N ASN A 25 0.91 16.41 12.85
CA ASN A 25 1.48 17.76 12.70
C ASN A 25 3.00 17.74 12.45
N GLY A 26 3.72 16.73 12.97
CA GLY A 26 5.18 16.63 12.86
C GLY A 26 5.67 15.41 12.06
N PHE A 27 4.83 14.40 11.83
CA PHE A 27 5.26 13.14 11.25
C PHE A 27 4.50 12.80 9.98
N GLY A 28 5.18 12.08 9.09
CA GLY A 28 4.59 11.44 7.92
C GLY A 28 4.92 9.96 7.90
N THR A 29 3.96 9.14 7.47
CA THR A 29 4.16 7.72 7.21
C THR A 29 3.60 7.32 5.85
N TYR A 30 4.22 6.31 5.25
CA TYR A 30 3.70 5.60 4.08
C TYR A 30 4.09 4.12 4.16
N VAL A 31 3.14 3.23 3.91
CA VAL A 31 3.34 1.78 3.81
C VAL A 31 2.81 1.34 2.46
N PHE A 32 3.54 0.49 1.76
CA PHE A 32 3.21 -0.06 0.44
C PHE A 32 3.68 -1.51 0.37
N PHE A 33 2.86 -2.43 -0.12
CA PHE A 33 3.26 -3.81 -0.36
C PHE A 33 2.50 -4.45 -1.52
N VAL A 34 3.17 -5.39 -2.18
CA VAL A 34 2.67 -6.14 -3.33
C VAL A 34 2.87 -7.64 -3.04
N PRO A 35 1.82 -8.38 -2.66
CA PRO A 35 1.93 -9.78 -2.27
C PRO A 35 2.56 -10.68 -3.34
N GLU A 36 2.15 -10.51 -4.60
CA GLU A 36 2.68 -11.28 -5.75
C GLU A 36 4.18 -11.09 -5.98
N GLU A 37 4.74 -9.95 -5.57
CA GLU A 37 6.16 -9.62 -5.77
C GLU A 37 6.98 -9.89 -4.50
N ASN A 38 6.35 -10.43 -3.45
CA ASN A 38 6.94 -10.58 -2.11
C ASN A 38 7.67 -9.31 -1.64
N PHE A 39 7.09 -8.14 -1.95
CA PHE A 39 7.72 -6.84 -1.73
C PHE A 39 6.91 -5.99 -0.74
N GLY A 40 7.62 -5.30 0.16
CA GLY A 40 7.06 -4.32 1.07
C GLY A 40 8.02 -3.17 1.35
N LEU A 41 7.48 -1.97 1.53
CA LEU A 41 8.20 -0.74 1.81
C LEU A 41 7.49 0.06 2.89
N VAL A 42 8.28 0.53 3.87
CA VAL A 42 7.82 1.39 4.96
C VAL A 42 8.67 2.66 4.97
N MET A 43 8.00 3.81 4.95
CA MET A 43 8.61 5.12 5.06
C MET A 43 8.11 5.83 6.33
N LEU A 44 9.04 6.21 7.20
CA LEU A 44 8.78 6.98 8.41
C LEU A 44 9.56 8.29 8.33
N MET A 45 8.88 9.41 8.57
CA MET A 45 9.44 10.75 8.41
C MET A 45 9.10 11.60 9.64
N ASN A 46 10.09 12.34 10.16
CA ASN A 46 9.96 13.33 11.24
C ASN A 46 9.62 14.74 10.73
N LYS A 47 9.09 14.82 9.51
CA LYS A 47 8.54 16.04 8.91
C LYS A 47 7.35 15.65 8.04
N LYS A 48 6.36 16.53 7.92
CA LYS A 48 5.28 16.38 6.96
C LYS A 48 5.81 16.56 5.54
N ILE A 49 5.94 15.46 4.81
CA ILE A 49 6.23 15.44 3.37
C ILE A 49 4.89 15.29 2.61
N PRO A 50 4.66 15.95 1.46
CA PRO A 50 3.45 15.74 0.66
C PRO A 50 3.23 14.26 0.33
N ASN A 51 1.98 13.79 0.34
CA ASN A 51 1.67 12.36 0.12
C ASN A 51 2.11 11.88 -1.27
N GLU A 52 1.98 12.74 -2.29
CA GLU A 52 2.39 12.44 -3.66
C GLU A 52 3.88 12.12 -3.76
N GLU A 53 4.72 12.90 -3.09
CA GLU A 53 6.18 12.67 -3.05
C GLU A 53 6.53 11.35 -2.37
N ARG A 54 5.75 10.95 -1.35
CA ARG A 54 5.93 9.64 -0.69
C ARG A 54 5.64 8.48 -1.65
N ILE A 55 4.54 8.59 -2.41
CA ILE A 55 4.12 7.58 -3.37
C ILE A 55 5.12 7.49 -4.53
N LYS A 56 5.55 8.62 -5.08
CA LYS A 56 6.55 8.67 -6.17
C LYS A 56 7.86 8.02 -5.74
N ALA A 57 8.36 8.34 -4.54
CA ALA A 57 9.59 7.78 -4.02
C ALA A 57 9.50 6.25 -3.85
N ALA A 58 8.43 5.75 -3.22
CA ALA A 58 8.22 4.32 -3.03
C ALA A 58 8.09 3.57 -4.36
N TYR A 59 7.36 4.13 -5.33
CA TYR A 59 7.21 3.54 -6.66
C TYR A 59 8.54 3.48 -7.41
N LYS A 60 9.37 4.52 -7.28
CA LYS A 60 10.72 4.52 -7.86
C LYS A 60 11.58 3.39 -7.28
N VAL A 61 11.60 3.24 -5.95
CA VAL A 61 12.36 2.16 -5.28
C VAL A 61 11.86 0.78 -5.73
N PHE A 62 10.54 0.57 -5.75
CA PHE A 62 9.95 -0.69 -6.22
C PHE A 62 10.39 -1.04 -7.64
N ASN A 63 10.28 -0.09 -8.58
CA ASN A 63 10.70 -0.32 -9.97
C ASN A 63 12.21 -0.56 -10.09
N THR A 64 13.04 0.15 -9.34
CA THR A 64 14.50 -0.08 -9.36
C THR A 64 14.87 -1.47 -8.89
N ILE A 65 14.21 -1.98 -7.85
CA ILE A 65 14.47 -3.33 -7.32
C ILE A 65 13.92 -4.40 -8.25
N LYS A 66 12.72 -4.20 -8.82
CA LYS A 66 12.09 -5.15 -9.75
C LYS A 66 12.81 -5.28 -11.10
N SER A 67 13.55 -4.24 -11.51
CA SER A 67 14.30 -4.22 -12.77
C SER A 67 15.73 -4.74 -12.64
N SER A 68 16.19 -5.08 -11.43
CA SER A 68 17.51 -5.67 -11.18
C SER A 68 17.45 -7.19 -11.15
#